data_AF-A0A9W6W886-F1
#
_entry.id   AF-A0A9W6W886-F1
#
_cell.length_a   1.000
_cell.length_b   1.000
_cell.length_c   1.000
_cell.angle_alpha   90.00
_cell.angle_beta   90.00
_cell.angle_gamma   90.00
#
_symmetry.space_group_name_H-M   'P 1'
#
loop_
_entity.id
_entity.type
_entity.pdbx_description
1 polymer ?
#
loop_
_entity_poly.entity_id
_entity_poly.type
_entity_poly.pdbx_seq_one_letter_code
_entity_poly.pdbx_strand_id
1 'polypeptide(L)'
;MTVTPRYGVDYIADIERLNDFASSDRHDWALAGNGEEAWRVRLRHSVSALRDAFFAHVAASESPGGLYREVCETSPRLARRVAELRRDSARIGSAINLLLVRSAHARPDWVRRWCADLAAQLTRHREEGADLLHQAYFSDLGGET
;
A
#
# COMPACT_ATOMS: atom_id res chain seq x y z
N MET A 1 -28.43 -4.04 12.08
CA MET A 1 -27.81 -4.82 10.99
C MET A 1 -26.67 -3.99 10.45
N THR A 2 -25.46 -4.20 10.97
CA THR A 2 -24.30 -3.36 10.67
C THR A 2 -23.73 -3.84 9.33
N VAL A 3 -23.82 -3.02 8.28
CA VAL A 3 -23.14 -3.29 7.01
C VAL A 3 -21.65 -3.18 7.28
N THR A 4 -21.00 -4.32 7.49
CA THR A 4 -19.54 -4.40 7.44
C THR A 4 -19.12 -3.95 6.05
N PRO A 5 -18.21 -2.98 5.90
CA PRO A 5 -17.74 -2.60 4.58
C PRO A 5 -17.15 -3.85 3.92
N ARG A 6 -17.73 -4.24 2.78
CA ARG A 6 -17.34 -5.44 2.01
C ARG A 6 -15.98 -5.25 1.31
N TYR A 7 -15.31 -4.13 1.55
CA TYR A 7 -14.22 -3.61 0.75
C TYR A 7 -12.97 -3.38 1.61
N GLY A 8 -12.04 -4.33 1.52
CA GLY A 8 -10.61 -4.15 1.77
C GLY A 8 -10.17 -4.10 3.23
N VAL A 9 -9.21 -4.95 3.57
CA VAL A 9 -8.32 -4.71 4.72
C VAL A 9 -7.55 -3.43 4.41
N ASP A 10 -7.78 -2.38 5.19
CA ASP A 10 -7.16 -1.08 4.98
C ASP A 10 -5.78 -1.05 5.67
N TYR A 11 -4.76 -0.61 4.94
CA TYR A 11 -3.36 -0.57 5.37
C TYR A 11 -2.86 0.86 5.64
N ILE A 12 -3.76 1.84 5.88
CA ILE A 12 -3.37 3.24 6.17
C ILE A 12 -2.42 3.32 7.37
N ALA A 13 -2.73 2.61 8.45
CA ALA A 13 -1.90 2.60 9.66
C ALA A 13 -0.47 2.10 9.37
N ASP A 14 -0.28 1.21 8.39
CA ASP A 14 1.04 0.73 7.98
C ASP A 14 1.80 1.75 7.12
N ILE A 15 1.10 2.55 6.32
CA ILE A 15 1.69 3.69 5.58
C ILE A 15 2.21 4.74 6.56
N GLU A 16 1.42 5.08 7.58
CA GLU A 16 1.80 6.04 8.61
C GLU A 16 3.05 5.58 9.38
N ARG A 17 3.11 4.29 9.75
CA ARG A 17 4.31 3.70 10.36
C ARG A 17 5.54 3.83 9.45
N LEU A 18 5.42 3.57 8.14
CA LEU A 18 6.54 3.77 7.20
C LEU A 18 7.00 5.22 7.12
N ASN A 19 6.06 6.17 7.12
CA ASN A 19 6.39 7.59 7.10
C ASN A 19 7.11 8.03 8.39
N ASP A 20 6.72 7.48 9.54
CA ASP A 20 7.42 7.68 10.80
C ASP A 20 8.86 7.17 10.73
N PHE A 21 9.10 5.95 10.20
CA PHE A 21 10.47 5.45 9.99
C PHE A 21 11.27 6.31 9.03
N ALA A 22 10.64 6.85 7.97
CA ALA A 22 11.29 7.73 7.03
C ALA A 22 11.70 9.08 7.66
N SER A 23 10.88 9.57 8.59
CA SER A 23 11.04 10.88 9.23
C SER A 23 11.84 10.85 10.54
N SER A 24 11.98 9.67 11.16
CA SER A 24 12.71 9.49 12.41
C SER A 24 14.18 9.90 12.27
N ASP A 25 14.69 10.69 13.21
CA ASP A 25 16.07 11.21 13.14
C ASP A 25 17.14 10.12 13.36
N ARG A 26 18.31 10.30 12.75
CA ARG A 26 19.47 9.40 12.95
C ARG A 26 20.07 9.53 14.35
N HIS A 27 19.96 10.70 14.97
CA HIS A 27 20.56 10.99 16.27
C HIS A 27 19.94 10.18 17.42
N ASP A 28 18.65 9.86 17.31
CA ASP A 28 17.85 9.34 18.42
C ASP A 28 18.30 7.93 18.87
N TRP A 29 18.88 7.15 17.96
CA TRP A 29 19.34 5.79 18.24
C TRP A 29 20.86 5.64 18.17
N ALA A 30 21.60 6.59 17.60
CA ALA A 30 23.07 6.52 17.50
C ALA A 30 23.77 6.65 18.87
N LEU A 31 23.11 7.26 19.86
CA LEU A 31 23.64 7.45 21.22
C LEU A 31 23.48 6.21 22.12
N ALA A 32 22.55 5.31 21.78
CA ALA A 32 22.39 4.02 22.43
C ALA A 32 23.13 2.99 21.57
N GLY A 33 24.24 2.39 22.03
CA GLY A 33 25.12 1.53 21.22
C GLY A 33 24.48 0.32 20.50
N ASN A 34 23.17 0.06 20.66
CA ASN A 34 22.36 -0.94 19.96
C ASN A 34 21.19 -0.36 19.13
N GLY A 35 21.10 0.97 18.99
CA GLY A 35 19.92 1.63 18.48
C GLY A 35 19.67 1.40 16.99
N GLU A 36 20.73 1.17 16.20
CA GLU A 36 20.58 0.81 14.78
C GLU A 36 19.89 -0.55 14.63
N GLU A 37 20.36 -1.54 15.39
CA GLU A 37 19.83 -2.90 15.34
C GLU A 37 18.37 -2.92 15.80
N ALA A 38 18.06 -2.24 16.90
CA ALA A 38 16.68 -2.10 17.38
C ALA A 38 15.79 -1.40 16.33
N TRP A 39 16.29 -0.37 15.65
CA TRP A 39 15.57 0.30 14.56
C TRP A 39 15.35 -0.63 13.37
N ARG A 40 16.35 -1.41 12.95
CA ARG A 40 16.24 -2.39 11.84
C ARG A 40 15.23 -3.50 12.16
N VAL A 41 15.22 -3.99 13.40
CA VAL A 41 14.22 -4.98 13.86
C VAL A 41 12.81 -4.41 13.75
N ARG A 42 12.56 -3.20 14.29
CA ARG A 42 11.24 -2.56 14.21
C ARG A 42 10.80 -2.28 12.77
N LEU A 43 11.73 -1.85 11.92
CA LEU A 43 11.47 -1.65 10.50
C LEU A 43 11.07 -2.97 9.83
N ARG A 44 11.83 -4.06 10.04
CA ARG A 44 11.51 -5.37 9.47
C ARG A 44 10.12 -5.83 9.87
N HIS A 45 9.77 -5.71 11.16
CA HIS A 45 8.43 -6.06 11.64
C HIS A 45 7.34 -5.24 10.95
N SER A 46 7.53 -3.92 10.84
CA SER A 46 6.55 -3.03 10.25
C SER A 46 6.38 -3.26 8.75
N VAL A 47 7.47 -3.43 8.00
CA VAL A 47 7.40 -3.74 6.56
C VAL A 47 6.81 -5.14 6.32
N SER A 48 7.02 -6.10 7.24
CA SER A 48 6.41 -7.43 7.13
C SER A 48 4.90 -7.38 7.35
N ALA A 49 4.44 -6.62 8.37
CA ALA A 49 3.02 -6.40 8.60
C ALA A 49 2.35 -5.70 7.41
N LEU A 50 2.99 -4.64 6.87
CA LEU A 50 2.55 -3.98 5.65
C LEU A 50 2.45 -4.93 4.48
N ARG A 51 3.45 -5.80 4.28
CA ARG A 51 3.45 -6.80 3.21
C ARG A 51 2.21 -7.66 3.31
N ASP A 52 1.96 -8.24 4.48
CA ASP A 52 0.86 -9.18 4.68
C ASP A 52 -0.50 -8.47 4.48
N ALA A 53 -0.66 -7.24 5.00
CA ALA A 53 -1.85 -6.42 4.80
C ALA A 53 -2.06 -6.05 3.31
N PHE A 54 -1.00 -5.65 2.61
CA PHE A 54 -1.06 -5.30 1.20
C PHE A 54 -1.43 -6.49 0.30
N PHE A 55 -0.84 -7.67 0.53
CA PHE A 55 -1.21 -8.87 -0.23
C PHE A 55 -2.62 -9.35 0.10
N ALA A 56 -3.10 -9.18 1.34
CA ALA A 56 -4.49 -9.43 1.67
C ALA A 56 -5.45 -8.48 0.92
N HIS A 57 -5.09 -7.19 0.82
CA HIS A 57 -5.81 -6.22 -0.01
C HIS A 57 -5.85 -6.65 -1.48
N VAL A 58 -4.70 -6.97 -2.09
CA VAL A 58 -4.61 -7.42 -3.49
C VAL A 58 -5.43 -8.68 -3.72
N ALA A 59 -5.42 -9.64 -2.80
CA ALA A 59 -6.24 -10.85 -2.92
C ALA A 59 -7.74 -10.53 -2.88
N ALA A 60 -8.16 -9.59 -2.04
CA ALA A 60 -9.56 -9.17 -1.96
C ALA A 60 -10.02 -8.39 -3.20
N SER A 61 -9.17 -7.51 -3.75
CA SER A 61 -9.53 -6.64 -4.87
C SER A 61 -9.32 -7.31 -6.24
N GLU A 62 -8.23 -8.03 -6.45
CA GLU A 62 -7.78 -8.44 -7.78
C GLU A 62 -8.07 -9.89 -8.14
N SER A 63 -8.47 -10.72 -7.17
CA SER A 63 -8.73 -12.15 -7.41
C SER A 63 -9.80 -12.38 -8.48
N PRO A 64 -9.89 -13.60 -9.05
CA PRO A 64 -10.92 -13.93 -10.03
C PRO A 64 -12.35 -13.72 -9.52
N GLY A 65 -12.59 -13.66 -8.20
CA GLY A 65 -13.87 -13.31 -7.60
C GLY A 65 -13.93 -11.89 -7.03
N GLY A 66 -12.82 -11.15 -7.11
CA GLY A 66 -12.60 -9.89 -6.42
C GLY A 66 -13.27 -8.68 -7.06
N LEU A 67 -13.21 -7.57 -6.33
CA LEU A 67 -13.87 -6.31 -6.66
C LEU A 67 -13.59 -5.81 -8.08
N TYR A 68 -12.35 -5.90 -8.54
CA TYR A 68 -11.98 -5.42 -9.88
C TYR A 68 -12.63 -6.21 -11.02
N ARG A 69 -13.02 -7.46 -10.79
CA ARG A 69 -13.82 -8.21 -11.77
C ARG A 69 -15.22 -7.60 -11.86
N GLU A 70 -15.87 -7.38 -10.72
CA GLU A 70 -17.21 -6.78 -10.66
C GLU A 70 -17.23 -5.39 -11.33
N VAL A 71 -16.22 -4.55 -11.07
CA VAL A 71 -16.07 -3.24 -11.73
C VAL A 71 -15.92 -3.39 -13.25
N CYS A 72 -15.13 -4.34 -13.74
CA CYS A 72 -15.00 -4.57 -15.19
C CYS A 72 -16.31 -5.08 -15.83
N GLU A 73 -17.10 -5.86 -15.11
CA GLU A 73 -18.39 -6.40 -15.58
C GLU A 73 -19.47 -5.32 -15.63
N THR A 74 -19.53 -4.45 -14.62
CA THR A 74 -20.56 -3.42 -14.45
C THR A 74 -20.21 -2.09 -15.10
N SER A 75 -18.92 -1.77 -15.20
CA SER A 75 -18.38 -0.53 -15.76
C SER A 75 -17.22 -0.80 -16.72
N PRO A 76 -17.47 -1.38 -17.92
CA PRO A 76 -16.41 -1.79 -18.87
C PRO A 76 -15.44 -0.66 -19.27
N ARG A 77 -15.90 0.60 -19.26
CA ARG A 77 -15.07 1.80 -19.51
C ARG A 77 -13.87 1.92 -18.55
N LEU A 78 -13.97 1.34 -17.36
CA LEU A 78 -12.93 1.38 -16.32
C LEU A 78 -11.91 0.24 -16.43
N ALA A 79 -12.08 -0.71 -17.36
CA ALA A 79 -11.20 -1.88 -17.49
C ALA A 79 -9.73 -1.50 -17.71
N ARG A 80 -9.47 -0.40 -18.43
CA ARG A 80 -8.12 0.14 -18.62
C ARG A 80 -7.50 0.58 -17.29
N ARG A 81 -8.27 1.28 -16.44
CA ARG A 81 -7.81 1.78 -15.14
C ARG A 81 -7.57 0.64 -14.15
N VAL A 82 -8.43 -0.38 -14.15
CA VAL A 82 -8.23 -1.64 -13.41
C VAL A 82 -6.91 -2.31 -13.82
N ALA A 83 -6.62 -2.40 -15.12
CA ALA A 83 -5.38 -3.01 -15.59
C ALA A 83 -4.13 -2.23 -15.17
N GLU A 84 -4.22 -0.89 -15.07
CA GLU A 84 -3.16 -0.03 -14.55
C GLU A 84 -2.94 -0.26 -13.05
N LEU A 85 -4.01 -0.26 -12.26
CA LEU A 85 -3.95 -0.54 -10.82
C LEU A 85 -3.33 -1.90 -10.52
N ARG A 86 -3.68 -2.97 -11.27
CA ARG A 86 -3.07 -4.30 -11.11
C ARG A 86 -1.55 -4.28 -11.36
N ARG A 87 -1.09 -3.52 -12.36
CA ARG A 87 0.34 -3.37 -12.65
C ARG A 87 1.04 -2.63 -11.53
N ASP A 88 0.40 -1.60 -11.00
CA ASP A 88 0.95 -0.84 -9.87
C ASP A 88 0.99 -1.70 -8.60
N SER A 89 -0.02 -2.53 -8.35
CA SER A 89 0.00 -3.50 -7.24
C SER A 89 1.18 -4.44 -7.32
N ALA A 90 1.46 -5.00 -8.51
CA ALA A 90 2.59 -5.89 -8.72
C ALA A 90 3.94 -5.19 -8.49
N ARG A 91 4.07 -3.92 -8.92
CA ARG A 91 5.26 -3.09 -8.69
C ARG A 91 5.46 -2.79 -7.21
N ILE A 92 4.40 -2.39 -6.51
CA ILE A 92 4.41 -2.10 -5.08
C ILE A 92 4.75 -3.36 -4.27
N GLY A 93 4.11 -4.49 -4.58
CA GLY A 93 4.42 -5.77 -3.94
C GLY A 93 5.89 -6.17 -4.11
N SER A 94 6.46 -5.91 -5.29
CA SER A 94 7.89 -6.12 -5.55
C SER A 94 8.77 -5.16 -4.75
N ALA A 95 8.38 -3.89 -4.63
CA ALA A 95 9.11 -2.88 -3.85
C ALA A 95 9.12 -3.20 -2.35
N ILE A 96 7.99 -3.68 -1.79
CA ILE A 96 7.90 -4.13 -0.39
C ILE A 96 8.88 -5.27 -0.12
N ASN A 97 8.85 -6.31 -0.96
CA ASN A 97 9.76 -7.45 -0.82
C ASN A 97 11.23 -7.04 -0.96
N LEU A 98 11.53 -6.14 -1.90
CA LEU A 98 12.88 -5.63 -2.09
C LEU A 98 13.35 -4.81 -0.87
N LEU A 99 12.48 -4.02 -0.25
CA LEU A 99 12.78 -3.27 0.96
C LEU A 99 13.14 -4.21 2.13
N LEU A 100 12.39 -5.30 2.33
CA LEU A 100 12.69 -6.30 3.36
C LEU A 100 14.08 -6.93 3.19
N VAL A 101 14.48 -7.21 1.95
CA VAL A 101 15.79 -7.81 1.66
C VAL A 101 16.91 -6.79 1.81
N ARG A 102 16.77 -5.62 1.17
CA ARG A 102 17.84 -4.62 1.11
C ARG A 102 18.07 -3.88 2.42
N SER A 103 17.02 -3.68 3.23
CA SER A 103 17.12 -2.94 4.48
C SER A 103 18.00 -3.64 5.53
N ALA A 104 18.31 -4.93 5.38
CA ALA A 104 19.22 -5.62 6.30
C ALA A 104 20.67 -5.11 6.23
N HIS A 105 21.11 -4.63 5.06
CA HIS A 105 22.52 -4.29 4.81
C HIS A 105 22.72 -2.86 4.29
N ALA A 106 21.65 -2.18 3.89
CA ALA A 106 21.74 -0.82 3.40
C ALA A 106 21.98 0.20 4.52
N ARG A 107 22.63 1.31 4.17
CA ARG A 107 22.78 2.46 5.08
C ARG A 107 21.39 3.01 5.45
N PRO A 108 21.16 3.42 6.70
CA PRO A 108 19.86 3.90 7.17
C PRO A 108 19.22 4.99 6.28
N ASP A 109 19.99 5.93 5.74
CA ASP A 109 19.45 7.00 4.88
C ASP A 109 18.79 6.48 3.60
N TRP A 110 19.40 5.47 2.98
CA TRP A 110 18.83 4.85 1.78
C TRP A 110 17.53 4.13 2.11
N VAL A 111 17.52 3.43 3.25
CA VAL A 111 16.34 2.72 3.74
C VAL A 111 15.21 3.69 4.03
N ARG A 112 15.47 4.84 4.66
CA ARG A 112 14.48 5.90 4.90
C ARG A 112 13.91 6.44 3.59
N ARG A 113 14.77 6.73 2.61
CA ARG A 113 14.33 7.16 1.28
C ARG A 113 13.43 6.13 0.62
N TRP A 114 13.79 4.85 0.67
CA TRP A 114 12.95 3.76 0.13
C TRP A 114 11.63 3.62 0.88
N CYS A 115 11.60 3.84 2.20
CA CYS A 115 10.36 3.84 2.98
C CYS A 115 9.45 4.99 2.55
N ALA A 116 9.97 6.21 2.39
CA ALA A 116 9.22 7.36 1.91
C ALA A 116 8.68 7.15 0.48
N ASP A 117 9.54 6.68 -0.42
CA ASP A 117 9.18 6.39 -1.81
C ASP A 117 8.07 5.31 -1.87
N LEU A 118 8.14 4.29 -1.01
CA LEU A 118 7.12 3.24 -0.90
C LEU A 118 5.80 3.76 -0.30
N ALA A 119 5.87 4.55 0.77
CA ALA A 119 4.69 5.15 1.40
C ALA A 119 3.93 6.07 0.43
N ALA A 120 4.65 6.86 -0.38
CA ALA A 120 4.06 7.68 -1.42
C ALA A 120 3.38 6.84 -2.52
N GLN A 121 4.00 5.72 -2.95
CA GLN A 121 3.39 4.81 -3.93
C GLN A 121 2.12 4.15 -3.38
N LEU A 122 2.14 3.69 -2.12
CA LEU A 122 0.99 3.09 -1.46
C LEU A 122 -0.18 4.07 -1.30
N THR A 123 0.13 5.31 -0.93
CA THR A 123 -0.86 6.39 -0.81
C THR A 123 -1.56 6.63 -2.14
N ARG A 124 -0.79 6.85 -3.21
CA ARG A 124 -1.34 7.06 -4.55
C ARG A 124 -2.17 5.87 -5.02
N HIS A 125 -1.68 4.65 -4.84
CA HIS A 125 -2.43 3.45 -5.21
C HIS A 125 -3.79 3.36 -4.50
N ARG A 126 -3.82 3.72 -3.21
CA ARG A 126 -5.06 3.75 -2.42
C ARG A 126 -6.03 4.81 -2.93
N GLU A 127 -5.54 6.02 -3.19
CA GLU A 127 -6.32 7.13 -3.73
C GLU A 127 -6.93 6.77 -5.09
N GLU A 128 -6.11 6.18 -5.97
CA GLU A 128 -6.54 5.73 -7.30
C GLU A 128 -7.56 4.58 -7.24
N GLY A 129 -7.38 3.66 -6.29
CA GLY A 129 -8.37 2.62 -6.01
C GLY A 129 -9.70 3.19 -5.51
N ALA A 130 -9.66 4.20 -4.62
CA ALA A 130 -10.86 4.86 -4.12
C ALA A 130 -11.59 5.63 -5.23
N ASP A 131 -10.86 6.35 -6.08
CA ASP A 131 -11.41 7.07 -7.23
C ASP A 131 -12.06 6.10 -8.23
N LEU A 132 -11.43 4.95 -8.52
CA LEU A 132 -12.02 3.90 -9.35
C LEU A 132 -13.37 3.45 -8.80
N LEU A 133 -13.46 3.16 -7.50
CA LEU A 133 -14.72 2.70 -6.88
C LEU A 133 -15.77 3.80 -6.87
N HIS A 134 -15.36 5.05 -6.65
CA HIS A 134 -16.26 6.18 -6.77
C HIS A 134 -16.86 6.27 -8.18
N GLN A 135 -16.02 6.18 -9.21
CA GLN A 135 -16.49 6.20 -10.60
C GLN A 135 -17.40 5.03 -10.97
N ALA A 136 -17.13 3.84 -10.43
CA ALA A 136 -17.91 2.64 -10.72
C ALA A 136 -19.31 2.65 -10.09
N TYR A 137 -19.44 3.19 -8.87
CA TYR A 137 -20.69 3.10 -8.10
C TYR A 137 -21.47 4.41 -7.96
N PHE A 138 -20.82 5.56 -8.10
CA PHE A 138 -21.45 6.87 -7.81
C PHE A 138 -21.54 7.79 -9.04
N SER A 139 -20.64 7.67 -10.01
CA SER A 139 -20.64 8.54 -11.20
C SER A 139 -21.60 8.11 -12.33
N ASP A 140 -22.40 7.05 -12.14
CA ASP A 140 -23.41 6.60 -13.12
C ASP A 140 -24.77 7.32 -12.96
N LEU A 141 -24.91 8.21 -11.97
CA LEU A 141 -26.14 8.97 -11.70
C LEU A 141 -26.26 10.30 -12.47
N GLY A 142 -25.36 10.58 -13.42
CA GLY A 142 -25.27 11.88 -14.12
C GLY A 142 -25.78 11.90 -15.57
N GLY A 143 -26.43 10.83 -16.04
CA GLY A 143 -26.76 10.62 -17.45
C GLY A 143 -28.23 10.82 -17.81
N GLU A 144 -28.88 11.88 -17.34
CA GLU A 144 -30.22 12.26 -17.82
C GLU A 144 -30.37 13.80 -17.88
N THR A 145 -30.17 14.37 -19.07
CA THR A 145 -30.87 15.56 -19.60
C THR A 145 -30.80 15.56 -21.12
#